data_AF-A0A1A8XG69-F1
#
_entry.id   AF-A0A1A8XG69-F1
#
_cell.length_a   1.000
_cell.length_b   1.000
_cell.length_c   1.000
_cell.angle_alpha   90.00
_cell.angle_beta   90.00
_cell.angle_gamma   90.00
#
_symmetry.space_group_name_H-M   'P 1'
#
loop_
_entity.id
_entity.type
_entity.pdbx_description
1 polymer ?
#
loop_
_entity_poly.entity_id
_entity_poly.type
_entity_poly.pdbx_seq_one_letter_code
_entity_poly.pdbx_strand_id
1 'polypeptide(L)'
;MKTLRLSLITVLLLPVPALSDDLAAEAQSSAAPKTPAIKTITNFTQSLRCMDELFYAYGKQGIAITSTGIPDETGKVKTGTKEMLITAISKMTVKSDAFDFIDFHSGADDLGALFAARGDQSRVMPDYYIRGSITQMDDNSVRKNKGIGFSLPFLDFGVSKDDAYDLLSMDLSIGDAATRKIIPITSTSNTLVLMKGGTAGEGGGKIGKVGLSFNVDISRNEGVGAATRTLVELGLIEALGKFTQVPYWKCLDTDLTNPLIREQAREWYDNAKENDRVMFIQRKLAGMGRYDGPLNGVPGAALKTSVAEYQSSVGLIADGVINFDLYASLLDNLQNQIAALPALGAPKSNYVPGVSSPVRPPAASQVVATPAASPAGAPNPIFRMKLDTDRGTRPAYKVGEFLSLTLSMNTQGTAYCYYQDASSITARIFPNQFRSDSMVPAGAGVKIPSGGFRIRFDKPGPERVACIGSDRELVVPGSLRGARDLSPLPVRSVDDIVGQYRQNNPSAVTSMVDITVSQQ
;
A
#
# COMPACT_ATOMS: atom_id res chain seq x y z
N MET A 1 -93.54 -28.66 -36.05
CA MET A 1 -92.52 -28.67 -37.14
C MET A 1 -91.58 -27.50 -36.92
N LYS A 2 -90.26 -27.69 -37.15
CA LYS A 2 -89.27 -26.71 -37.68
C LYS A 2 -89.58 -25.21 -37.44
N THR A 3 -88.74 -24.33 -36.89
CA THR A 3 -87.32 -24.08 -37.21
C THR A 3 -86.84 -22.84 -36.44
N LEU A 4 -85.56 -22.85 -36.04
CA LEU A 4 -84.56 -21.78 -36.14
C LEU A 4 -84.88 -20.36 -35.60
N ARG A 5 -84.16 -19.94 -34.55
CA ARG A 5 -83.51 -18.61 -34.51
C ARG A 5 -82.13 -18.71 -33.86
N LEU A 6 -81.12 -18.49 -34.70
CA LEU A 6 -79.74 -18.23 -34.33
C LEU A 6 -79.65 -16.88 -33.59
N SER A 7 -78.90 -16.82 -32.50
CA SER A 7 -78.32 -15.56 -32.02
C SER A 7 -76.89 -15.82 -31.57
N LEU A 8 -75.96 -15.22 -32.31
CA LEU A 8 -74.54 -15.16 -31.98
C LEU A 8 -74.36 -14.46 -30.63
N ILE A 9 -73.75 -15.14 -29.66
CA ILE A 9 -73.16 -14.51 -28.47
C ILE A 9 -71.65 -14.64 -28.61
N THR A 10 -71.00 -13.49 -28.77
CA THR A 10 -69.56 -13.32 -28.83
C THR A 10 -68.96 -13.61 -27.45
N VAL A 11 -68.24 -14.72 -27.31
CA VAL A 11 -67.49 -15.05 -26.10
C VAL A 11 -66.17 -14.27 -26.12
N LEU A 12 -66.06 -13.24 -25.27
CA LEU A 12 -64.76 -12.65 -24.91
C LEU A 12 -64.01 -13.68 -24.04
N LEU A 13 -62.92 -14.25 -24.56
CA LEU A 13 -61.92 -14.94 -23.75
C LEU A 13 -61.11 -13.89 -22.97
N LEU A 14 -61.35 -13.80 -21.66
CA LEU A 14 -60.39 -13.23 -20.71
C LEU A 14 -59.37 -14.33 -20.34
N PRO A 15 -58.06 -14.14 -20.57
CA PRO A 15 -57.06 -15.09 -20.12
C PRO A 15 -56.88 -14.99 -18.60
N VAL A 16 -56.92 -16.15 -17.94
CA VAL A 16 -56.50 -16.36 -16.55
C VAL A 16 -55.01 -16.02 -16.45
N PRO A 17 -54.55 -15.18 -15.50
CA PRO A 17 -53.12 -14.98 -15.31
C PRO A 17 -52.52 -16.25 -14.70
N ALA A 18 -51.55 -16.81 -15.40
CA ALA A 18 -50.74 -17.93 -14.95
C ALA A 18 -49.91 -17.52 -13.71
N LEU A 19 -50.16 -18.18 -12.57
CA LEU A 19 -49.21 -18.26 -11.46
C LEU A 19 -48.02 -19.12 -11.89
N SER A 20 -47.06 -18.59 -12.63
CA SER A 20 -45.86 -19.35 -13.00
C SER A 20 -44.60 -18.53 -13.27
N ASP A 21 -44.58 -17.20 -13.02
CA ASP A 21 -43.40 -16.37 -13.29
C ASP A 21 -42.68 -15.80 -12.04
N ASP A 22 -43.25 -15.90 -10.83
CA ASP A 22 -42.65 -15.26 -9.64
C ASP A 22 -41.55 -16.11 -8.96
N LEU A 23 -41.61 -17.45 -8.99
CA LEU A 23 -40.59 -18.27 -8.31
C LEU A 23 -39.19 -18.19 -8.96
N ALA A 24 -39.12 -18.02 -10.28
CA ALA A 24 -37.84 -17.89 -10.98
C ALA A 24 -37.21 -16.49 -10.77
N ALA A 25 -38.05 -15.45 -10.69
CA ALA A 25 -37.61 -14.09 -10.39
C ALA A 25 -37.19 -13.93 -8.91
N GLU A 26 -37.87 -14.59 -7.97
CA GLU A 26 -37.46 -14.66 -6.55
C GLU A 26 -36.21 -15.53 -6.32
N ALA A 27 -36.00 -16.58 -7.11
CA ALA A 27 -34.77 -17.37 -7.07
C ALA A 27 -33.55 -16.59 -7.59
N GLN A 28 -33.72 -15.75 -8.62
CA GLN A 28 -32.62 -14.91 -9.15
C GLN A 28 -32.31 -13.71 -8.24
N SER A 29 -33.30 -13.14 -7.56
CA SER A 29 -33.07 -12.04 -6.60
C SER A 29 -32.51 -12.51 -5.25
N SER A 30 -32.66 -13.79 -4.90
CA SER A 30 -32.03 -14.41 -3.73
C SER A 30 -30.63 -15.00 -4.00
N ALA A 31 -30.31 -15.31 -5.26
CA ALA A 31 -28.98 -15.76 -5.71
C ALA A 31 -28.05 -14.62 -6.16
N ALA A 32 -28.57 -13.41 -6.36
CA ALA A 32 -27.73 -12.24 -6.59
C ALA A 32 -26.88 -11.95 -5.34
N PRO A 33 -25.56 -11.75 -5.46
CA PRO A 33 -24.72 -11.38 -4.33
C PRO A 33 -25.28 -10.12 -3.66
N LYS A 34 -25.81 -10.27 -2.44
CA LYS A 34 -26.40 -9.16 -1.66
C LYS A 34 -25.38 -8.08 -1.27
N THR A 35 -24.11 -8.31 -1.60
CA THR A 35 -23.03 -7.34 -1.45
C THR A 35 -22.38 -7.11 -2.81
N PRO A 36 -22.16 -5.85 -3.23
CA PRO A 36 -21.43 -5.57 -4.45
C PRO A 36 -20.05 -6.23 -4.38
N ALA A 37 -19.50 -6.66 -5.52
CA ALA A 37 -18.15 -7.21 -5.56
C ALA A 37 -17.15 -6.11 -5.14
N ILE A 38 -16.62 -6.21 -3.94
CA ILE A 38 -15.59 -5.31 -3.42
C ILE A 38 -14.24 -5.93 -3.78
N LYS A 39 -13.32 -5.15 -4.36
CA LYS A 39 -11.94 -5.60 -4.55
C LYS A 39 -11.34 -5.93 -3.18
N THR A 40 -10.79 -7.13 -3.02
CA THR A 40 -10.07 -7.49 -1.80
C THR A 40 -8.84 -6.60 -1.67
N ILE A 41 -8.88 -5.64 -0.76
CA ILE A 41 -7.74 -4.84 -0.37
C ILE A 41 -7.13 -5.54 0.84
N THR A 42 -5.93 -6.05 0.67
CA THR A 42 -5.13 -6.59 1.77
C THR A 42 -4.34 -5.48 2.45
N ASN A 43 -3.96 -5.68 3.71
CA ASN A 43 -3.15 -4.71 4.45
C ASN A 43 -1.74 -4.49 3.84
N PHE A 44 -1.27 -5.39 2.96
CA PHE A 44 0.01 -5.25 2.26
C PHE A 44 -0.12 -4.71 0.83
N THR A 45 -1.32 -4.35 0.33
CA THR A 45 -1.45 -3.84 -1.04
C THR A 45 -0.58 -2.60 -1.30
N GLN A 46 -0.41 -1.72 -0.30
CA GLN A 46 0.49 -0.58 -0.40
C GLN A 46 1.97 -0.99 -0.35
N SER A 47 2.31 -1.97 0.49
CA SER A 47 3.65 -2.55 0.59
C SER A 47 4.10 -3.19 -0.73
N LEU A 48 3.21 -3.90 -1.43
CA LEU A 48 3.50 -4.48 -2.75
C LEU A 48 3.81 -3.39 -3.79
N ARG A 49 3.05 -2.29 -3.80
CA ARG A 49 3.35 -1.16 -4.69
C ARG A 49 4.67 -0.47 -4.33
N CYS A 50 4.97 -0.35 -3.04
CA CYS A 50 6.25 0.16 -2.56
C CYS A 50 7.42 -0.72 -3.04
N MET A 51 7.25 -2.05 -3.08
CA MET A 51 8.26 -2.97 -3.60
C MET A 51 8.52 -2.75 -5.09
N ASP A 52 7.49 -2.47 -5.90
CA ASP A 52 7.65 -2.14 -7.32
C ASP A 52 8.52 -0.89 -7.52
N GLU A 53 8.25 0.16 -6.75
CA GLU A 53 9.07 1.37 -6.74
C GLU A 53 10.51 1.08 -6.29
N LEU A 54 10.71 0.19 -5.30
CA LEU A 54 12.04 -0.25 -4.89
C LEU A 54 12.76 -1.05 -5.98
N PHE A 55 12.09 -1.93 -6.70
CA PHE A 55 12.74 -2.68 -7.78
C PHE A 55 13.13 -1.77 -8.94
N TYR A 56 12.25 -0.84 -9.31
CA TYR A 56 12.55 0.20 -10.30
C TYR A 56 13.77 1.02 -9.87
N ALA A 57 13.78 1.43 -8.61
CA ALA A 57 14.88 2.15 -7.98
C ALA A 57 16.22 1.40 -8.05
N TYR A 58 16.22 0.10 -7.77
CA TYR A 58 17.45 -0.67 -7.80
C TYR A 58 17.76 -1.27 -9.18
N GLY A 59 17.06 -0.83 -10.22
CA GLY A 59 17.27 -1.25 -11.61
C GLY A 59 17.07 -2.75 -11.82
N LYS A 60 16.15 -3.36 -11.06
CA LYS A 60 15.80 -4.78 -11.18
C LYS A 60 14.74 -4.89 -12.28
N GLN A 61 15.03 -5.68 -13.32
CA GLN A 61 14.17 -5.89 -14.48
C GLN A 61 14.43 -7.26 -15.12
N GLY A 62 13.41 -7.86 -15.74
CA GLY A 62 13.50 -9.05 -16.58
C GLY A 62 13.93 -10.33 -15.86
N ILE A 63 13.62 -10.49 -14.57
CA ILE A 63 13.95 -11.71 -13.83
C ILE A 63 12.83 -12.72 -14.04
N ALA A 64 13.09 -13.76 -14.82
CA ALA A 64 12.12 -14.81 -15.10
C ALA A 64 11.95 -15.76 -13.91
N ILE A 65 10.74 -15.83 -13.37
CA ILE A 65 10.42 -16.64 -12.18
C ILE A 65 9.20 -17.53 -12.40
N THR A 66 9.12 -18.65 -11.70
CA THR A 66 7.95 -19.53 -11.71
C THR A 66 7.58 -20.02 -10.32
N SER A 67 6.40 -20.61 -10.16
CA SER A 67 6.02 -21.31 -8.94
C SER A 67 4.96 -22.38 -9.23
N THR A 68 5.06 -23.51 -8.52
CA THR A 68 4.01 -24.53 -8.48
C THR A 68 2.87 -24.17 -7.52
N GLY A 69 2.93 -23.01 -6.88
CA GLY A 69 2.06 -22.64 -5.77
C GLY A 69 2.63 -23.08 -4.42
N ILE A 70 1.89 -22.77 -3.36
CA ILE A 70 2.25 -23.08 -1.98
C ILE A 70 1.28 -24.16 -1.49
N PRO A 71 1.68 -25.44 -1.47
CA PRO A 71 0.85 -26.53 -0.97
C PRO A 71 0.56 -26.37 0.52
N ASP A 72 -0.58 -26.93 0.93
CA ASP A 72 -0.93 -27.06 2.33
C ASP A 72 -0.55 -28.44 2.86
N GLU A 73 0.48 -28.51 3.70
CA GLU A 73 0.95 -29.75 4.33
C GLU A 73 0.12 -30.11 5.58
N THR A 74 -0.80 -29.24 6.00
CA THR A 74 -1.66 -29.45 7.17
C THR A 74 -2.98 -30.15 6.81
N GLY A 75 -3.39 -30.07 5.54
CA GLY A 75 -4.66 -30.60 5.02
C GLY A 75 -5.91 -29.79 5.42
N LYS A 76 -5.75 -28.66 6.11
CA LYS A 76 -6.85 -27.83 6.65
C LYS A 76 -7.10 -26.56 5.83
N VAL A 77 -6.16 -26.13 5.01
CA VAL A 77 -6.20 -24.91 4.21
C VAL A 77 -6.39 -25.25 2.73
N LYS A 78 -7.59 -24.97 2.20
CA LYS A 78 -7.88 -25.11 0.76
C LYS A 78 -8.01 -23.74 0.12
N THR A 79 -6.91 -23.24 -0.44
CA THR A 79 -6.86 -21.90 -1.06
C THR A 79 -6.03 -21.89 -2.35
N GLY A 80 -6.34 -20.97 -3.26
CA GLY A 80 -5.61 -20.78 -4.52
C GLY A 80 -4.32 -20.00 -4.32
N THR A 81 -3.34 -20.58 -3.61
CA THR A 81 -2.09 -19.88 -3.25
C THR A 81 -1.24 -19.48 -4.46
N LYS A 82 -1.28 -20.27 -5.55
CA LYS A 82 -0.63 -19.91 -6.82
C LYS A 82 -1.17 -18.60 -7.38
N GLU A 83 -2.49 -18.44 -7.43
CA GLU A 83 -3.13 -17.19 -7.91
C GLU A 83 -2.84 -16.00 -7.00
N MET A 84 -2.80 -16.23 -5.68
CA MET A 84 -2.40 -15.20 -4.71
C MET A 84 -0.97 -14.74 -4.96
N LEU A 85 -0.06 -15.68 -5.23
CA LEU A 85 1.35 -15.40 -5.52
C LEU A 85 1.52 -14.63 -6.84
N ILE A 86 0.84 -15.07 -7.91
CA ILE A 86 0.84 -14.37 -9.21
C ILE A 86 0.33 -12.92 -9.03
N THR A 87 -0.78 -12.76 -8.32
CA THR A 87 -1.36 -11.44 -8.05
C THR A 87 -0.40 -10.54 -7.28
N ALA A 88 0.28 -11.07 -6.27
CA ALA A 88 1.23 -10.30 -5.46
C ALA A 88 2.44 -9.86 -6.27
N ILE A 89 3.04 -10.77 -7.04
CA ILE A 89 4.18 -10.47 -7.94
C ILE A 89 3.78 -9.44 -8.99
N SER A 90 2.62 -9.63 -9.62
CA SER A 90 2.10 -8.69 -10.61
C SER A 90 1.97 -7.26 -10.04
N LYS A 91 1.46 -7.11 -8.80
CA LYS A 91 1.40 -5.81 -8.12
C LYS A 91 2.78 -5.20 -7.79
N MET A 92 3.82 -6.03 -7.67
CA MET A 92 5.19 -5.61 -7.37
C MET A 92 6.04 -5.34 -8.60
N THR A 93 5.51 -5.50 -9.81
CA THR A 93 6.32 -5.43 -11.04
C THR A 93 5.65 -4.61 -12.16
N VAL A 94 4.65 -3.80 -11.83
CA VAL A 94 3.88 -3.03 -12.83
C VAL A 94 4.73 -1.95 -13.50
N LYS A 95 5.58 -1.27 -12.72
CA LYS A 95 6.41 -0.16 -13.16
C LYS A 95 7.85 -0.59 -13.42
N SER A 96 8.38 -1.46 -12.57
CA SER A 96 9.77 -1.90 -12.61
C SER A 96 10.05 -2.92 -13.71
N ASP A 97 9.04 -3.69 -14.11
CA ASP A 97 9.23 -4.88 -14.94
C ASP A 97 10.28 -5.84 -14.33
N ALA A 98 10.39 -5.85 -13.00
CA ALA A 98 11.35 -6.61 -12.22
C ALA A 98 11.25 -8.12 -12.43
N PHE A 99 10.04 -8.65 -12.49
CA PHE A 99 9.77 -10.08 -12.50
C PHE A 99 8.77 -10.49 -13.57
N ASP A 100 9.20 -11.41 -14.44
CA ASP A 100 8.34 -12.08 -15.40
C ASP A 100 7.87 -13.40 -14.81
N PHE A 101 6.59 -13.48 -14.43
CA PHE A 101 6.02 -14.73 -13.94
C PHE A 101 5.67 -15.66 -15.10
N ILE A 102 6.43 -16.74 -15.21
CA ILE A 102 6.21 -17.79 -16.21
C ILE A 102 5.36 -18.87 -15.55
N ASP A 103 4.10 -18.97 -15.99
CA ASP A 103 3.21 -20.01 -15.52
C ASP A 103 3.63 -21.38 -16.09
N PHE A 104 4.33 -22.16 -15.28
CA PHE A 104 4.68 -23.53 -15.61
C PHE A 104 3.67 -24.47 -14.97
N HIS A 105 2.75 -25.01 -15.79
CA HIS A 105 1.83 -26.05 -15.37
C HIS A 105 2.44 -27.43 -15.70
N SER A 106 2.53 -28.32 -14.70
CA SER A 106 3.09 -29.66 -14.88
C SER A 106 2.06 -30.72 -15.29
N GLY A 107 0.78 -30.33 -15.42
CA GLY A 107 -0.30 -31.20 -15.89
C GLY A 107 -0.38 -31.22 -17.42
N ALA A 108 -0.83 -32.35 -17.98
CA ALA A 108 -1.23 -32.42 -19.38
C ALA A 108 -2.53 -31.60 -19.57
N ASP A 109 -2.39 -30.29 -19.77
CA ASP A 109 -3.50 -29.37 -20.02
C ASP A 109 -3.44 -28.79 -21.44
N ASP A 110 -4.53 -28.11 -21.82
CA ASP A 110 -4.68 -27.48 -23.14
C ASP A 110 -3.64 -26.36 -23.40
N LEU A 111 -3.11 -25.72 -22.35
CA LEU A 111 -2.01 -24.74 -22.46
C LEU A 111 -0.71 -25.43 -22.85
N GLY A 112 -0.40 -26.57 -22.24
CA GLY A 112 0.74 -27.42 -22.59
C GLY A 112 0.71 -27.85 -24.05
N ALA A 113 -0.48 -28.22 -24.56
CA ALA A 113 -0.71 -28.55 -25.95
C ALA A 113 -0.58 -27.32 -26.88
N LEU A 114 -1.09 -26.16 -26.48
CA LEU A 114 -0.95 -24.89 -27.22
C LEU A 114 0.52 -24.48 -27.35
N PHE A 115 1.30 -24.63 -26.28
CA PHE A 115 2.74 -24.36 -26.30
C PHE A 115 3.50 -25.35 -27.18
N ALA A 116 3.14 -26.63 -27.14
CA ALA A 116 3.71 -27.64 -28.04
C ALA A 116 3.43 -27.31 -29.51
N ALA A 117 2.24 -26.75 -29.82
CA ALA A 117 1.86 -26.34 -31.17
C ALA A 117 2.63 -25.10 -31.69
N ARG A 118 3.08 -24.21 -30.80
CA ARG A 118 3.90 -23.03 -31.14
C ARG A 118 5.39 -23.34 -31.37
N GLY A 119 5.84 -24.55 -31.03
CA GLY A 119 7.24 -24.97 -31.13
C GLY A 119 8.09 -24.57 -29.92
N ASP A 120 8.97 -25.47 -29.49
CA ASP A 120 9.76 -25.36 -28.24
C ASP A 120 10.83 -24.24 -28.26
N GLN A 121 11.10 -23.66 -29.43
CA GLN A 121 12.15 -22.65 -29.68
C GLN A 121 11.80 -21.23 -29.16
N SER A 122 10.60 -21.01 -28.62
CA SER A 122 10.18 -19.71 -28.08
C SER A 122 9.68 -19.78 -26.62
N ARG A 123 9.94 -20.89 -25.91
CA ARG A 123 9.68 -20.94 -24.47
C ARG A 123 10.78 -20.21 -23.70
N VAL A 124 10.40 -19.09 -23.10
CA VAL A 124 11.22 -18.47 -22.05
C VAL A 124 11.23 -19.45 -20.87
N MET A 125 12.41 -19.90 -20.47
CA MET A 125 12.57 -20.75 -19.29
C MET A 125 12.79 -19.85 -18.08
N PRO A 126 12.15 -20.12 -16.94
CA PRO A 126 12.39 -19.36 -15.72
C PRO A 126 13.80 -19.64 -15.20
N ASP A 127 14.50 -18.60 -14.80
CA ASP A 127 15.82 -18.71 -14.16
C ASP A 127 15.69 -19.17 -12.71
N TYR A 128 14.60 -18.77 -12.05
CA TYR A 128 14.34 -19.05 -10.65
C TYR A 128 12.93 -19.60 -10.41
N TYR A 129 12.76 -20.30 -9.29
CA TYR A 129 11.46 -20.75 -8.84
C TYR A 129 11.21 -20.38 -7.38
N ILE A 130 9.96 -20.07 -7.05
CA ILE A 130 9.50 -19.83 -5.69
C ILE A 130 8.84 -21.12 -5.19
N ARG A 131 9.32 -21.63 -4.06
CA ARG A 131 8.78 -22.79 -3.36
C ARG A 131 8.37 -22.39 -1.96
N GLY A 132 7.24 -22.92 -1.49
CA GLY A 132 6.83 -22.77 -0.11
C GLY A 132 5.93 -23.90 0.35
N SER A 133 5.46 -23.80 1.58
CA SER A 133 4.41 -24.67 2.14
C SER A 133 3.72 -23.97 3.31
N ILE A 134 2.44 -24.25 3.50
CA ILE A 134 1.75 -23.97 4.76
C ILE A 134 2.14 -25.10 5.72
N THR A 135 3.01 -24.78 6.68
CA THR A 135 3.68 -25.78 7.53
C THR A 135 2.91 -26.04 8.82
N GLN A 136 2.07 -25.10 9.26
CA GLN A 136 1.24 -25.27 10.45
C GLN A 136 -0.11 -24.58 10.29
N MET A 137 -1.18 -25.27 10.70
CA MET A 137 -2.52 -24.73 10.86
C MET A 137 -3.14 -25.40 12.08
N ASP A 138 -3.23 -24.65 13.17
CA ASP A 138 -3.82 -25.14 14.41
C ASP A 138 -5.09 -24.36 14.73
N ASP A 139 -6.22 -25.05 14.68
CA ASP A 139 -7.54 -24.50 14.96
C ASP A 139 -7.79 -24.64 16.45
N ASN A 140 -8.08 -23.54 17.15
CA ASN A 140 -8.43 -23.56 18.57
C ASN A 140 -7.31 -24.19 19.45
N SER A 141 -6.06 -23.89 19.12
CA SER A 141 -4.85 -24.37 19.81
C SER A 141 -4.77 -23.96 21.28
N VAL A 142 -5.53 -22.95 21.70
CA VAL A 142 -5.59 -22.47 23.08
C VAL A 142 -7.03 -22.33 23.56
N ARG A 143 -7.50 -23.33 24.31
CA ARG A 143 -8.62 -23.18 25.26
C ARG A 143 -8.07 -23.31 26.66
N LYS A 144 -8.15 -22.26 27.46
CA LYS A 144 -7.66 -22.32 28.83
C LYS A 144 -8.78 -22.61 29.82
N ASN A 145 -8.80 -23.83 30.33
CA ASN A 145 -9.22 -24.06 31.70
C ASN A 145 -8.06 -23.64 32.62
N LYS A 146 -8.26 -22.55 33.38
CA LYS A 146 -7.53 -22.16 34.61
C LYS A 146 -6.06 -22.63 34.76
N GLY A 147 -5.12 -21.70 34.55
CA GLY A 147 -3.72 -21.81 35.00
C GLY A 147 -2.71 -22.02 33.86
N ILE A 148 -1.51 -21.41 33.98
CA ILE A 148 -0.33 -21.49 33.07
C ILE A 148 -0.35 -20.51 31.89
N GLY A 149 0.13 -19.27 32.10
CA GLY A 149 0.40 -18.31 31.01
C GLY A 149 1.37 -18.92 30.00
N PHE A 150 1.03 -18.85 28.71
CA PHE A 150 1.94 -19.19 27.63
C PHE A 150 2.61 -17.89 27.17
N SER A 151 3.93 -17.81 27.36
CA SER A 151 4.75 -16.77 26.74
C SER A 151 5.22 -17.32 25.40
N LEU A 152 4.71 -16.77 24.30
CA LEU A 152 5.40 -16.88 23.02
C LEU A 152 6.52 -15.83 23.06
N PRO A 153 7.75 -16.13 22.60
CA PRO A 153 8.89 -15.21 22.69
C PRO A 153 8.67 -13.85 22.01
N PHE A 154 7.61 -13.71 21.21
CA PHE A 154 7.26 -12.53 20.43
C PHE A 154 5.97 -11.82 20.87
N LEU A 155 5.19 -12.35 21.83
CA LEU A 155 3.95 -11.69 22.27
C LEU A 155 3.59 -11.96 23.74
N ASP A 156 3.38 -10.87 24.49
CA ASP A 156 2.87 -10.87 25.85
C ASP A 156 1.38 -10.49 25.80
N PHE A 157 0.49 -11.48 25.88
CA PHE A 157 -0.96 -11.27 25.84
C PHE A 157 -1.52 -11.16 27.27
N GLY A 158 -2.13 -10.01 27.60
CA GLY A 158 -3.02 -9.89 28.75
C GLY A 158 -4.28 -10.74 28.53
N VAL A 159 -4.53 -11.69 29.43
CA VAL A 159 -5.52 -12.77 29.25
C VAL A 159 -6.92 -12.31 29.70
N SER A 160 -7.88 -12.18 28.77
CA SER A 160 -9.32 -12.20 29.06
C SER A 160 -9.89 -13.62 28.99
N LYS A 161 -10.95 -13.89 29.77
CA LYS A 161 -11.75 -15.12 29.64
C LYS A 161 -12.46 -15.06 28.29
N ASP A 162 -12.32 -16.13 27.49
CA ASP A 162 -13.08 -16.45 26.26
C ASP A 162 -12.43 -16.17 24.89
N ASP A 163 -11.12 -15.88 24.84
CA ASP A 163 -10.40 -15.74 23.56
C ASP A 163 -9.84 -17.10 23.09
N ALA A 164 -10.28 -17.59 21.93
CA ALA A 164 -9.63 -18.70 21.23
C ALA A 164 -8.67 -18.15 20.15
N TYR A 165 -7.61 -18.89 19.84
CA TYR A 165 -6.60 -18.46 18.87
C TYR A 165 -6.37 -19.55 17.81
N ASP A 166 -6.34 -19.14 16.55
CA ASP A 166 -5.94 -19.99 15.42
C ASP A 166 -4.54 -19.56 14.95
N LEU A 167 -3.65 -20.52 14.75
CA LEU A 167 -2.25 -20.30 14.36
C LEU A 167 -2.03 -20.79 12.94
N LEU A 168 -1.48 -19.95 12.07
CA LEU A 168 -1.14 -20.28 10.69
C LEU A 168 0.32 -19.91 10.41
N SER A 169 1.15 -20.88 10.02
CA SER A 169 2.56 -20.65 9.68
C SER A 169 2.84 -21.04 8.23
N MET A 170 3.67 -20.25 7.56
CA MET A 170 4.06 -20.46 6.16
C MET A 170 5.55 -20.19 5.96
N ASP A 171 6.18 -21.09 5.22
CA ASP A 171 7.58 -20.99 4.82
C ASP A 171 7.69 -20.78 3.30
N LEU A 172 8.57 -19.87 2.88
CA LEU A 172 8.83 -19.56 1.47
C LEU A 172 10.34 -19.51 1.23
N SER A 173 10.79 -19.89 0.04
CA SER A 173 12.20 -19.84 -0.38
C SER A 173 12.30 -19.73 -1.91
N ILE A 174 13.42 -19.19 -2.40
CA ILE A 174 13.71 -19.07 -3.83
C ILE A 174 14.84 -20.04 -4.20
N GLY A 175 14.70 -20.72 -5.32
CA GLY A 175 15.72 -21.63 -5.85
C GLY A 175 16.10 -21.32 -7.29
N ASP A 176 17.28 -21.76 -7.67
CA ASP A 176 17.79 -21.73 -9.04
C ASP A 176 17.17 -22.87 -9.85
N ALA A 177 16.51 -22.56 -10.96
CA ALA A 177 15.73 -23.54 -11.72
C ALA A 177 16.61 -24.58 -12.42
N ALA A 178 17.81 -24.20 -12.86
CA ALA A 178 18.73 -25.09 -13.58
C ALA A 178 19.35 -26.14 -12.65
N THR A 179 19.76 -25.73 -11.45
CA THR A 179 20.48 -26.58 -10.48
C THR A 179 19.59 -27.15 -9.39
N ARG A 180 18.36 -26.64 -9.25
CA ARG A 180 17.42 -26.97 -8.16
C ARG A 180 17.96 -26.68 -6.77
N LYS A 181 18.98 -25.82 -6.65
CA LYS A 181 19.52 -25.38 -5.37
C LYS A 181 18.68 -24.26 -4.81
N ILE A 182 18.32 -24.35 -3.53
CA ILE A 182 17.73 -23.21 -2.80
C ILE A 182 18.82 -22.16 -2.61
N ILE A 183 18.50 -20.92 -2.98
CA ILE A 183 19.39 -19.79 -2.79
C ILE A 183 19.40 -19.48 -1.29
N PRO A 184 20.56 -19.51 -0.62
CA PRO A 184 20.68 -19.12 0.78
C PRO A 184 20.10 -17.72 1.00
N ILE A 185 19.81 -17.35 2.25
CA ILE A 185 19.25 -16.03 2.64
C ILE A 185 17.88 -15.66 2.05
N THR A 186 17.34 -16.38 1.08
CA THR A 186 16.00 -16.10 0.51
C THR A 186 14.85 -16.73 1.29
N SER A 187 15.16 -17.61 2.24
CA SER A 187 14.14 -18.29 3.05
C SER A 187 13.45 -17.35 4.04
N THR A 188 12.15 -17.52 4.20
CA THR A 188 11.29 -16.76 5.11
C THR A 188 10.35 -17.70 5.83
N SER A 189 10.14 -17.45 7.12
CA SER A 189 9.18 -18.18 7.95
C SER A 189 8.33 -17.15 8.69
N ASN A 190 7.03 -17.15 8.42
CA ASN A 190 6.09 -16.17 8.96
C ASN A 190 4.89 -16.89 9.60
N THR A 191 4.52 -16.45 10.80
CA THR A 191 3.40 -17.00 11.57
C THR A 191 2.36 -15.92 11.83
N LEU A 192 1.10 -16.24 11.58
CA LEU A 192 -0.04 -15.37 11.81
C LEU A 192 -0.93 -15.99 12.89
N VAL A 193 -1.30 -15.18 13.89
CA VAL A 193 -2.19 -15.54 14.97
C VAL A 193 -3.54 -14.83 14.76
N LEU A 194 -4.61 -15.59 14.59
CA LEU A 194 -5.98 -15.11 14.47
C LEU A 194 -6.68 -15.23 15.82
N MET A 195 -7.33 -14.17 16.28
CA MET A 195 -8.15 -14.20 17.50
C MET A 195 -9.61 -14.52 17.17
N LYS A 196 -10.21 -15.43 17.93
CA LYS A 196 -11.57 -15.95 17.78
C LYS A 196 -12.29 -15.88 19.14
N GLY A 197 -12.80 -14.72 19.50
CA GLY A 197 -13.55 -14.51 20.76
C GLY A 197 -13.49 -13.06 21.23
N GLY A 198 -14.55 -12.59 21.89
CA GLY A 198 -14.69 -11.22 22.41
C GLY A 198 -16.10 -10.64 22.22
N THR A 199 -16.80 -10.33 23.32
CA THR A 199 -18.14 -9.70 23.29
C THR A 199 -17.99 -8.23 22.94
N ALA A 200 -18.49 -7.85 21.76
CA ALA A 200 -18.59 -6.49 21.20
C ALA A 200 -17.26 -5.77 20.83
N GLY A 201 -16.95 -5.75 19.53
CA GLY A 201 -16.36 -4.57 18.88
C GLY A 201 -14.95 -4.68 18.28
N GLU A 202 -14.09 -5.57 18.76
CA GLU A 202 -12.68 -5.60 18.36
C GLU A 202 -12.25 -7.03 17.97
N GLY A 203 -12.14 -7.28 16.66
CA GLY A 203 -11.57 -8.52 16.12
C GLY A 203 -10.46 -8.16 15.15
N GLY A 204 -9.22 -8.54 15.48
CA GLY A 204 -8.04 -8.31 14.65
C GLY A 204 -7.07 -9.49 14.74
N GLY A 205 -6.28 -9.71 13.69
CA GLY A 205 -5.19 -10.68 13.65
C GLY A 205 -3.85 -10.02 13.92
N LYS A 206 -2.90 -10.75 14.52
CA LYS A 206 -1.52 -10.27 14.66
C LYS A 206 -0.58 -11.23 13.93
N ILE A 207 0.32 -10.68 13.13
CA ILE A 207 1.39 -11.46 12.50
C ILE A 207 2.65 -11.32 13.33
N GLY A 208 3.30 -12.44 13.64
CA GLY A 208 4.51 -12.49 14.44
C GLY A 208 5.68 -13.14 13.70
N LYS A 209 6.86 -12.55 13.89
CA LYS A 209 8.18 -13.15 13.70
C LYS A 209 8.97 -12.88 14.98
N VAL A 210 9.98 -13.68 15.34
CA VAL A 210 10.72 -13.53 16.61
C VAL A 210 11.25 -12.08 16.75
N GLY A 211 10.58 -11.19 17.50
CA GLY A 211 10.92 -9.77 17.65
C GLY A 211 10.18 -8.74 16.77
N LEU A 212 9.21 -9.16 15.94
CA LEU A 212 8.37 -8.29 15.08
C LEU A 212 6.90 -8.69 15.18
N SER A 213 6.01 -7.73 15.46
CA SER A 213 4.56 -7.95 15.44
C SER A 213 3.87 -6.92 14.54
N PHE A 214 3.17 -7.39 13.50
CA PHE A 214 2.34 -6.56 12.64
C PHE A 214 0.88 -6.68 13.07
N ASN A 215 0.21 -5.55 13.26
CA ASN A 215 -1.23 -5.54 13.49
C ASN A 215 -1.93 -5.61 12.14
N VAL A 216 -2.75 -6.65 11.94
CA VAL A 216 -3.48 -6.85 10.70
C VAL A 216 -4.95 -6.95 11.04
N ASP A 217 -5.71 -5.95 10.60
CA ASP A 217 -7.17 -5.99 10.68
C ASP A 217 -7.68 -7.09 9.73
N ILE A 218 -7.95 -8.26 10.30
CA ILE A 218 -8.66 -9.35 9.63
C ILE A 218 -10.01 -9.45 10.30
N SER A 219 -11.07 -9.13 9.55
CA SER A 219 -12.43 -9.21 10.07
C SER A 219 -12.80 -10.66 10.35
N ARG A 220 -13.67 -10.89 11.34
CA ARG A 220 -14.21 -12.21 11.74
C ARG A 220 -14.79 -13.01 10.57
N ASN A 221 -15.19 -12.33 9.49
CA ASN A 221 -15.78 -12.93 8.30
C ASN A 221 -14.78 -13.24 7.16
N GLU A 222 -13.50 -12.86 7.30
CA GLU A 222 -12.51 -12.95 6.19
C GLU A 222 -11.80 -14.31 6.07
N GLY A 223 -11.97 -15.21 7.05
CA GLY A 223 -11.60 -16.63 6.95
C GLY A 223 -10.10 -16.93 6.77
N VAL A 224 -9.76 -18.22 6.81
CA VAL A 224 -8.38 -18.73 6.65
C VAL A 224 -7.76 -18.32 5.30
N GLY A 225 -8.59 -18.08 4.28
CA GLY A 225 -8.14 -17.61 2.97
C GLY A 225 -7.54 -16.21 2.97
N ALA A 226 -8.10 -15.26 3.73
CA ALA A 226 -7.52 -13.93 3.86
C ALA A 226 -6.20 -13.97 4.64
N ALA A 227 -6.16 -14.76 5.73
CA ALA A 227 -4.93 -14.98 6.50
C ALA A 227 -3.81 -15.59 5.64
N THR A 228 -4.15 -16.59 4.82
CA THR A 228 -3.20 -17.21 3.88
C THR A 228 -2.70 -16.21 2.86
N ARG A 229 -3.59 -15.41 2.25
CA ARG A 229 -3.19 -14.36 1.30
C ARG A 229 -2.21 -13.37 1.93
N THR A 230 -2.48 -12.95 3.15
CA THR A 230 -1.64 -12.01 3.89
C THR A 230 -0.23 -12.60 4.15
N LEU A 231 -0.15 -13.88 4.53
CA LEU A 231 1.14 -14.57 4.67
C LEU A 231 1.86 -14.73 3.33
N VAL A 232 1.14 -15.04 2.24
CA VAL A 232 1.70 -15.11 0.88
C VAL A 232 2.33 -13.76 0.49
N GLU A 233 1.60 -12.67 0.67
CA GLU A 233 2.07 -11.32 0.32
C GLU A 233 3.30 -10.92 1.16
N LEU A 234 3.26 -11.11 2.48
CA LEU A 234 4.40 -10.83 3.35
C LEU A 234 5.61 -11.70 3.00
N GLY A 235 5.41 -13.01 2.84
CA GLY A 235 6.47 -13.95 2.48
C GLY A 235 7.14 -13.58 1.16
N LEU A 236 6.37 -13.13 0.17
CA LEU A 236 6.91 -12.68 -1.12
C LEU A 236 7.67 -11.36 -1.01
N ILE A 237 7.16 -10.38 -0.26
CA ILE A 237 7.87 -9.10 -0.02
C ILE A 237 9.24 -9.39 0.59
N GLU A 238 9.29 -10.25 1.62
CA GLU A 238 10.54 -10.63 2.26
C GLU A 238 11.44 -11.45 1.32
N ALA A 239 10.94 -12.52 0.70
CA ALA A 239 11.75 -13.43 -0.10
C ALA A 239 12.35 -12.75 -1.33
N LEU A 240 11.53 -12.02 -2.11
CA LEU A 240 12.00 -11.28 -3.29
C LEU A 240 12.87 -10.08 -2.89
N GLY A 241 12.55 -9.42 -1.78
CA GLY A 241 13.38 -8.38 -1.19
C GLY A 241 14.79 -8.85 -0.86
N LYS A 242 14.91 -9.98 -0.13
CA LYS A 242 16.19 -10.60 0.20
C LYS A 242 16.92 -11.10 -1.05
N PHE A 243 16.22 -11.74 -1.98
CA PHE A 243 16.78 -12.26 -3.22
C PHE A 243 17.38 -11.16 -4.11
N THR A 244 16.67 -10.03 -4.25
CA THR A 244 17.14 -8.89 -5.04
C THR A 244 18.06 -7.93 -4.26
N GLN A 245 18.18 -8.15 -2.95
CA GLN A 245 18.95 -7.32 -2.02
C GLN A 245 18.48 -5.86 -1.98
N VAL A 246 17.16 -5.64 -2.10
CA VAL A 246 16.55 -4.31 -1.95
C VAL A 246 15.97 -4.16 -0.55
N PRO A 247 15.99 -2.95 0.06
CA PRO A 247 15.58 -2.74 1.46
C PRO A 247 14.05 -2.85 1.66
N TYR A 248 13.52 -4.06 1.54
CA TYR A 248 12.09 -4.38 1.52
C TYR A 248 11.35 -4.03 2.81
N TRP A 249 12.05 -4.03 3.94
CA TRP A 249 11.50 -3.68 5.25
C TRP A 249 10.91 -2.26 5.28
N LYS A 250 11.39 -1.37 4.41
CA LYS A 250 10.81 -0.03 4.23
C LYS A 250 9.37 -0.06 3.77
N CYS A 251 8.97 -1.12 3.06
CA CYS A 251 7.61 -1.31 2.61
C CYS A 251 6.72 -1.97 3.67
N LEU A 252 7.30 -2.45 4.77
CA LEU A 252 6.60 -3.19 5.84
C LEU A 252 6.30 -2.32 7.08
N ASP A 253 6.36 -0.98 6.96
CA ASP A 253 6.06 -0.05 8.05
C ASP A 253 6.85 -0.35 9.34
N THR A 254 8.10 -0.79 9.17
CA THR A 254 8.99 -1.16 10.27
C THR A 254 10.26 -0.33 10.23
N ASP A 255 10.50 0.41 11.31
CA ASP A 255 11.64 1.30 11.43
C ASP A 255 12.96 0.55 11.63
N LEU A 256 14.07 1.17 11.19
CA LEU A 256 15.46 0.71 11.41
C LEU A 256 15.87 0.64 12.89
N THR A 257 15.03 1.18 13.78
CA THR A 257 15.18 1.04 15.24
C THR A 257 14.90 -0.38 15.72
N ASN A 258 14.24 -1.21 14.90
CA ASN A 258 14.02 -2.61 15.23
C ASN A 258 15.34 -3.41 15.19
N PRO A 259 15.68 -4.17 16.25
CA PRO A 259 16.94 -4.89 16.34
C PRO A 259 17.15 -5.91 15.22
N LEU A 260 16.10 -6.57 14.73
CA LEU A 260 16.20 -7.55 13.63
C LEU A 260 16.53 -6.88 12.30
N ILE A 261 15.89 -5.75 12.01
CA ILE A 261 16.16 -4.98 10.78
C ILE A 261 17.58 -4.43 10.82
N ARG A 262 18.02 -3.96 11.99
CA ARG A 262 19.37 -3.43 12.17
C ARG A 262 20.44 -4.51 12.01
N GLU A 263 20.19 -5.73 12.48
CA GLU A 263 21.06 -6.89 12.26
C GLU A 263 21.13 -7.27 10.79
N GLN A 264 19.99 -7.34 10.10
CA GLN A 264 19.94 -7.67 8.67
C GLN A 264 20.61 -6.59 7.80
N ALA A 265 20.36 -5.31 8.09
CA ALA A 265 21.04 -4.20 7.41
C ALA A 265 22.56 -4.26 7.63
N ARG A 266 23.01 -4.72 8.81
CA ARG A 266 24.42 -4.93 9.11
C ARG A 266 24.99 -6.07 8.29
N GLU A 267 24.31 -7.21 8.23
CA GLU A 267 24.74 -8.33 7.39
C GLU A 267 24.87 -7.93 5.91
N TRP A 268 23.95 -7.11 5.39
CA TRP A 268 24.03 -6.61 4.02
C TRP A 268 25.20 -5.66 3.82
N TYR A 269 25.40 -4.74 4.76
CA TYR A 269 26.56 -3.87 4.75
C TYR A 269 27.85 -4.70 4.75
N ASP A 270 27.97 -5.68 5.64
CA ASP A 270 29.17 -6.50 5.79
C ASP A 270 29.46 -7.38 4.56
N ASN A 271 28.42 -7.85 3.87
CA ASN A 271 28.56 -8.67 2.65
C ASN A 271 28.67 -7.84 1.35
N ALA A 272 28.30 -6.56 1.36
CA ALA A 272 28.41 -5.70 0.17
C ALA A 272 29.88 -5.43 -0.17
N LYS A 273 30.23 -5.39 -1.46
CA LYS A 273 31.58 -4.99 -1.90
C LYS A 273 31.82 -3.52 -1.58
N GLU A 274 33.08 -3.15 -1.33
CA GLU A 274 33.45 -1.77 -1.00
C GLU A 274 32.96 -0.76 -2.06
N ASN A 275 33.12 -1.09 -3.34
CA ASN A 275 32.63 -0.25 -4.45
C ASN A 275 31.11 0.00 -4.35
N ASP A 276 30.33 -1.05 -4.08
CA ASP A 276 28.87 -0.94 -3.96
C ASP A 276 28.45 -0.08 -2.76
N ARG A 277 29.18 -0.19 -1.63
CA ARG A 277 28.96 0.65 -0.44
C ARG A 277 29.25 2.12 -0.75
N VAL A 278 30.36 2.40 -1.40
CA VAL A 278 30.78 3.76 -1.77
C VAL A 278 29.79 4.35 -2.78
N MET A 279 29.41 3.59 -3.79
CA MET A 279 28.47 4.02 -4.82
C MET A 279 27.08 4.32 -4.22
N PHE A 280 26.62 3.50 -3.26
CA PHE A 280 25.40 3.78 -2.51
C PHE A 280 25.47 5.14 -1.80
N ILE A 281 26.56 5.42 -1.07
CA ILE A 281 26.72 6.68 -0.34
C ILE A 281 26.83 7.88 -1.28
N GLN A 282 27.65 7.78 -2.33
CA GLN A 282 27.77 8.82 -3.35
C GLN A 282 26.40 9.20 -3.92
N ARG A 283 25.59 8.21 -4.29
CA ARG A 283 24.24 8.44 -4.83
C ARG A 283 23.32 9.10 -3.81
N LYS A 284 23.38 8.66 -2.56
CA LYS A 284 22.55 9.22 -1.48
C LYS A 284 22.91 10.66 -1.17
N LEU A 285 24.19 10.97 -1.06
CA LEU A 285 24.67 12.33 -0.84
C LEU A 285 24.38 13.23 -2.06
N ALA A 286 24.53 12.71 -3.28
CA ALA A 286 24.20 13.45 -4.50
C ALA A 286 22.70 13.74 -4.61
N GLY A 287 21.84 12.77 -4.30
CA GLY A 287 20.38 12.96 -4.26
C GLY A 287 19.92 13.99 -3.23
N MET A 288 20.73 14.26 -2.20
CA MET A 288 20.53 15.34 -1.23
C MET A 288 21.11 16.69 -1.66
N GLY A 289 21.76 16.76 -2.83
CA GLY A 289 22.53 17.94 -3.24
C GLY A 289 23.75 18.21 -2.35
N ARG A 290 24.27 17.18 -1.68
CA ARG A 290 25.42 17.26 -0.75
C ARG A 290 26.71 16.71 -1.34
N TYR A 291 26.66 16.15 -2.55
CA TYR A 291 27.82 15.60 -3.24
C TYR A 291 27.69 15.81 -4.75
N ASP A 292 28.62 16.59 -5.29
CA ASP A 292 28.65 16.93 -6.73
C ASP A 292 29.73 16.15 -7.50
N GLY A 293 30.35 15.16 -6.86
CA GLY A 293 31.41 14.34 -7.45
C GLY A 293 30.90 13.17 -8.30
N PRO A 294 31.82 12.44 -8.96
CA PRO A 294 31.45 11.31 -9.81
C PRO A 294 30.86 10.14 -9.02
N LEU A 295 29.75 9.58 -9.53
CA LEU A 295 29.08 8.39 -8.98
C LEU A 295 29.74 7.09 -9.47
N ASN A 296 31.02 6.89 -9.13
CA ASN A 296 31.87 5.84 -9.67
C ASN A 296 32.20 4.71 -8.67
N GLY A 297 31.71 4.79 -7.44
CA GLY A 297 32.00 3.81 -6.38
C GLY A 297 33.45 3.85 -5.87
N VAL A 298 34.19 4.93 -6.12
CA VAL A 298 35.57 5.11 -5.65
C VAL A 298 35.62 6.20 -4.57
N PRO A 299 36.20 5.92 -3.39
CA PRO A 299 36.34 6.93 -2.36
C PRO A 299 37.33 8.01 -2.82
N GLY A 300 36.94 9.27 -2.64
CA GLY A 300 37.76 10.43 -3.01
C GLY A 300 37.67 11.54 -1.97
N ALA A 301 38.57 12.52 -2.04
CA ALA A 301 38.61 13.63 -1.08
C ALA A 301 37.29 14.40 -1.00
N ALA A 302 36.65 14.67 -2.14
CA ALA A 302 35.34 15.33 -2.19
C ALA A 302 34.25 14.51 -1.46
N LEU A 303 34.27 13.18 -1.62
CA LEU A 303 33.30 12.31 -0.96
C LEU A 303 33.51 12.32 0.56
N LYS A 304 34.78 12.25 1.00
CA LYS A 304 35.13 12.29 2.43
C LYS A 304 34.61 13.56 3.10
N THR A 305 34.75 14.72 2.44
CA THR A 305 34.21 15.99 2.94
C THR A 305 32.69 15.96 3.05
N SER A 306 31.99 15.56 1.98
CA SER A 306 30.52 15.45 1.99
C SER A 306 30.00 14.47 3.04
N VAL A 307 30.72 13.37 3.28
CA VAL A 307 30.40 12.40 4.33
C VAL A 307 30.56 13.03 5.71
N ALA A 308 31.67 13.71 5.98
CA ALA A 308 31.90 14.36 7.28
C ALA A 308 30.85 15.44 7.59
N GLU A 309 30.48 16.25 6.59
CA GLU A 309 29.41 17.25 6.70
C GLU A 309 28.06 16.59 6.99
N TYR A 310 27.73 15.51 6.29
CA TYR A 310 26.50 14.76 6.55
C TYR A 310 26.51 14.17 7.96
N GLN A 311 27.58 13.46 8.36
CA GLN A 311 27.73 12.89 9.69
C GLN A 311 27.52 13.94 10.78
N SER A 312 28.12 15.13 10.64
CA SER A 312 27.91 16.25 11.55
C SER A 312 26.45 16.71 11.61
N SER A 313 25.74 16.70 10.47
CA SER A 313 24.34 17.16 10.40
C SER A 313 23.35 16.21 11.07
N VAL A 314 23.69 14.92 11.19
CA VAL A 314 22.84 13.88 11.79
C VAL A 314 23.34 13.40 13.16
N GLY A 315 24.33 14.09 13.75
CA GLY A 315 24.86 13.77 15.08
C GLY A 315 25.74 12.51 15.14
N LEU A 316 26.31 12.08 14.01
CA LEU A 316 27.32 11.02 13.95
C LEU A 316 28.74 11.60 14.14
N ILE A 317 29.71 10.74 14.43
CA ILE A 317 31.13 11.12 14.47
C ILE A 317 31.55 11.56 13.06
N ALA A 318 31.89 12.85 12.90
CA ALA A 318 32.25 13.46 11.62
C ALA A 318 33.71 13.16 11.21
N ASP A 319 34.03 11.88 10.99
CA ASP A 319 35.36 11.41 10.58
C ASP A 319 35.54 11.27 9.06
N GLY A 320 34.44 11.42 8.30
CA GLY A 320 34.41 11.22 6.86
C GLY A 320 34.54 9.75 6.44
N VAL A 321 34.42 8.81 7.39
CA VAL A 321 34.63 7.38 7.15
C VAL A 321 33.31 6.69 6.82
N ILE A 322 33.36 5.82 5.82
CA ILE A 322 32.23 4.97 5.44
C ILE A 322 32.11 3.83 6.45
N ASN A 323 31.20 3.97 7.41
CA ASN A 323 30.90 2.95 8.42
C ASN A 323 29.42 2.55 8.39
N PHE A 324 29.05 1.57 9.21
CA PHE A 324 27.67 1.09 9.28
C PHE A 324 26.69 2.17 9.77
N ASP A 325 27.08 3.03 10.71
CA ASP A 325 26.17 4.04 11.28
C ASP A 325 25.82 5.13 10.25
N LEU A 326 26.78 5.51 9.41
CA LEU A 326 26.54 6.32 8.22
C LEU A 326 25.61 5.59 7.23
N TYR A 327 25.87 4.31 6.96
CA TYR A 327 25.03 3.52 6.06
C TYR A 327 23.57 3.42 6.55
N ALA A 328 23.38 3.15 7.85
CA ALA A 328 22.08 3.04 8.48
C ALA A 328 21.33 4.39 8.51
N SER A 329 22.00 5.50 8.81
CA SER A 329 21.36 6.83 8.76
C SER A 329 20.91 7.22 7.35
N LEU A 330 21.65 6.82 6.31
CA LEU A 330 21.29 7.04 4.91
C LEU A 330 20.19 6.09 4.40
N LEU A 331 19.99 4.94 5.07
CA LEU A 331 18.87 4.04 4.80
C LEU A 331 17.55 4.62 5.31
N ASP A 332 17.53 5.31 6.45
CA ASP A 332 16.28 5.77 7.12
C ASP A 332 15.56 6.91 6.37
N ASN A 333 16.29 7.71 5.61
CA ASN A 333 15.73 8.94 5.04
C ASN A 333 14.97 8.72 3.70
N LEU A 334 13.63 8.67 3.77
CA LEU A 334 12.69 8.50 2.65
C LEU A 334 12.68 9.68 1.66
N GLN A 335 13.05 10.91 2.07
CA GLN A 335 13.12 12.08 1.16
C GLN A 335 14.13 11.89 0.02
N ASN A 336 15.09 10.98 0.17
CA ASN A 336 16.27 10.91 -0.69
C ASN A 336 16.28 9.71 -1.66
N GLN A 337 15.14 9.09 -1.96
CA GLN A 337 15.06 8.01 -2.97
C GLN A 337 14.38 8.40 -4.28
N ILE A 338 13.54 9.44 -4.32
CA ILE A 338 12.96 9.89 -5.60
C ILE A 338 13.99 10.72 -6.41
N ALA A 339 14.97 11.33 -5.73
CA ALA A 339 16.05 12.10 -6.35
C ALA A 339 17.34 11.31 -6.64
N ALA A 340 17.46 10.06 -6.18
CA ALA A 340 18.72 9.29 -6.20
C ALA A 340 18.67 8.06 -7.12
N LEU A 341 17.92 8.14 -8.23
CA LEU A 341 17.75 7.06 -9.21
C LEU A 341 18.13 7.50 -10.62
N PRO A 342 18.70 6.60 -11.44
CA PRO A 342 19.55 6.96 -12.55
C PRO A 342 18.77 7.66 -13.69
N ALA A 343 19.25 8.83 -14.09
CA ALA A 343 19.10 9.36 -15.46
C ALA A 343 20.28 8.90 -16.35
N LEU A 344 20.66 7.62 -16.25
CA LEU A 344 21.63 7.01 -17.17
C LEU A 344 20.98 5.84 -17.87
N GLY A 345 20.56 6.13 -19.10
CA GLY A 345 20.08 5.18 -20.09
C GLY A 345 18.65 4.74 -19.85
N ALA A 346 17.69 5.48 -20.42
CA ALA A 346 16.49 4.81 -20.90
C ALA A 346 16.97 3.63 -21.78
N PRO A 347 16.74 2.36 -21.39
CA PRO A 347 16.84 1.29 -22.36
C PRO A 347 15.77 1.61 -23.40
N LYS A 348 16.16 1.63 -24.66
CA LYS A 348 15.22 1.65 -25.77
C LYS A 348 14.17 0.59 -25.46
N SER A 349 12.90 1.01 -25.39
CA SER A 349 11.77 0.11 -25.37
C SER A 349 11.94 -0.83 -26.57
N ASN A 350 12.42 -2.05 -26.30
CA ASN A 350 12.33 -3.14 -27.24
C ASN A 350 10.88 -3.62 -27.16
N TYR A 351 10.05 -2.89 -27.90
CA TYR A 351 8.79 -3.34 -28.45
C TYR A 351 8.92 -4.81 -28.89
N VAL A 352 8.19 -5.71 -28.21
CA VAL A 352 8.05 -7.10 -28.64
C VAL A 352 6.92 -7.17 -29.70
N PRO A 353 7.12 -7.92 -30.79
CA PRO A 353 6.29 -7.86 -32.00
C PRO A 353 4.94 -8.57 -31.80
N GLY A 354 3.83 -7.97 -32.23
CA GLY A 354 2.57 -8.73 -32.28
C GLY A 354 1.24 -8.00 -32.39
N VAL A 355 1.18 -6.71 -32.73
CA VAL A 355 -0.11 -6.11 -33.14
C VAL A 355 0.12 -5.17 -34.33
N SER A 356 -0.17 -5.70 -35.51
CA SER A 356 -0.15 -4.99 -36.77
C SER A 356 -1.30 -3.99 -36.85
N SER A 357 -1.03 -2.76 -37.28
CA SER A 357 -1.87 -2.10 -38.27
C SER A 357 -1.04 -1.14 -39.13
N PRO A 358 -1.27 -1.10 -40.46
CA PRO A 358 -0.38 -0.43 -41.40
C PRO A 358 -0.83 1.02 -41.61
N VAL A 359 0.03 2.00 -41.33
CA VAL A 359 -0.05 3.29 -42.04
C VAL A 359 1.36 3.74 -42.39
N ARG A 360 1.56 3.84 -43.70
CA ARG A 360 2.71 4.33 -44.45
C ARG A 360 3.16 5.73 -43.98
N PRO A 361 4.46 6.00 -43.79
CA PRO A 361 4.95 7.36 -43.62
C PRO A 361 5.10 8.07 -44.97
N PRO A 362 4.68 9.33 -45.13
CA PRO A 362 5.29 10.22 -46.10
C PRO A 362 6.49 10.95 -45.48
N ALA A 363 7.45 11.20 -46.36
CA ALA A 363 8.75 11.78 -46.09
C ALA A 363 8.70 13.19 -45.46
N ALA A 364 9.79 13.50 -44.77
CA ALA A 364 10.07 14.80 -44.18
C ALA A 364 10.15 15.92 -45.23
N SER A 365 9.50 17.03 -44.94
CA SER A 365 9.93 18.35 -45.38
C SER A 365 10.01 19.25 -44.14
N GLN A 366 11.20 19.77 -43.90
CA GLN A 366 11.49 20.74 -42.86
C GLN A 366 10.74 22.04 -43.15
N VAL A 367 10.03 22.57 -42.16
CA VAL A 367 9.62 23.97 -42.15
C VAL A 367 9.89 24.52 -40.76
N VAL A 368 10.85 25.43 -40.71
CA VAL A 368 11.08 26.34 -39.60
C VAL A 368 9.81 27.16 -39.40
N ALA A 369 9.19 27.08 -38.22
CA ALA A 369 8.11 27.97 -37.83
C ALA A 369 8.39 28.55 -36.43
N THR A 370 8.42 29.88 -36.42
CA THR A 370 8.40 30.85 -35.33
C THR A 370 7.42 30.49 -34.19
N PRO A 371 7.61 31.03 -32.97
CA PRO A 371 6.75 30.71 -31.84
C PRO A 371 5.35 31.30 -32.06
N ALA A 372 4.41 30.43 -32.44
CA ALA A 372 3.00 30.76 -32.52
C ALA A 372 2.41 30.73 -31.11
N ALA A 373 1.91 31.90 -30.70
CA ALA A 373 1.16 32.11 -29.47
C ALA A 373 0.06 31.04 -29.29
N SER A 374 0.05 30.44 -28.11
CA SER A 374 -1.09 29.65 -27.63
C SER A 374 -2.35 30.52 -27.61
N PRO A 375 -3.54 29.98 -27.94
CA PRO A 375 -4.78 30.66 -27.65
C PRO A 375 -4.92 30.79 -26.13
N ALA A 376 -4.65 32.00 -25.62
CA ALA A 376 -5.16 32.44 -24.34
C ALA A 376 -6.70 32.38 -24.42
N GLY A 377 -7.33 31.51 -23.63
CA GLY A 377 -8.80 31.41 -23.66
C GLY A 377 -9.47 30.24 -22.98
N ALA A 378 -8.75 29.32 -22.33
CA ALA A 378 -9.36 28.39 -21.36
C ALA A 378 -8.75 28.69 -19.98
N PRO A 379 -9.54 29.05 -18.96
CA PRO A 379 -9.00 29.28 -17.63
C PRO A 379 -8.35 27.98 -17.14
N ASN A 380 -7.11 28.08 -16.65
CA ASN A 380 -6.51 27.02 -15.84
C ASN A 380 -7.57 26.55 -14.83
N PRO A 381 -7.83 25.23 -14.70
CA PRO A 381 -8.83 24.76 -13.75
C PRO A 381 -8.44 25.26 -12.36
N ILE A 382 -9.22 26.20 -11.83
CA ILE A 382 -8.97 26.78 -10.51
C ILE A 382 -8.94 25.63 -9.51
N PHE A 383 -7.85 25.46 -8.77
CA PHE A 383 -7.76 24.46 -7.71
C PHE A 383 -8.91 24.68 -6.71
N ARG A 384 -9.69 23.63 -6.46
CA ARG A 384 -10.82 23.64 -5.54
C ARG A 384 -10.69 22.47 -4.58
N MET A 385 -10.83 22.79 -3.31
CA MET A 385 -10.84 21.83 -2.22
C MET A 385 -12.11 22.04 -1.40
N LYS A 386 -12.76 20.95 -1.01
CA LYS A 386 -13.98 20.95 -0.22
C LYS A 386 -13.88 19.97 0.93
N LEU A 387 -14.12 20.45 2.14
CA LEU A 387 -14.26 19.65 3.34
C LEU A 387 -15.76 19.50 3.65
N ASP A 388 -16.28 18.29 3.51
CA ASP A 388 -17.68 17.95 3.80
C ASP A 388 -17.79 17.11 5.07
N THR A 389 -18.99 17.08 5.63
CA THR A 389 -19.38 16.29 6.81
C THR A 389 -20.61 15.48 6.48
N ASP A 390 -20.84 14.39 7.20
CA ASP A 390 -22.06 13.58 7.09
C ASP A 390 -23.33 14.34 7.56
N ARG A 391 -23.17 15.44 8.31
CA ARG A 391 -24.26 16.25 8.88
C ARG A 391 -24.36 17.65 8.28
N GLY A 392 -23.81 17.87 7.08
CA GLY A 392 -23.85 19.15 6.37
C GLY A 392 -22.77 20.15 6.82
N THR A 393 -22.93 21.43 6.46
CA THR A 393 -21.87 22.46 6.57
C THR A 393 -21.65 23.03 7.98
N ARG A 394 -22.62 22.84 8.90
CA ARG A 394 -22.51 23.19 10.32
C ARG A 394 -23.01 22.02 11.17
N PRO A 395 -22.22 20.94 11.26
CA PRO A 395 -22.67 19.73 11.91
C PRO A 395 -22.85 19.95 13.42
N ALA A 396 -23.96 19.45 13.95
CA ALA A 396 -24.19 19.36 15.38
C ALA A 396 -23.92 17.92 15.85
N TYR A 397 -23.11 17.76 16.89
CA TYR A 397 -22.82 16.48 17.52
C TYR A 397 -23.18 16.51 19.01
N LYS A 398 -23.34 15.34 19.61
CA LYS A 398 -23.45 15.16 21.06
C LYS A 398 -22.12 14.72 21.64
N VAL A 399 -21.88 15.03 22.91
CA VAL A 399 -20.77 14.44 23.67
C VAL A 399 -20.81 12.91 23.58
N GLY A 400 -19.68 12.30 23.25
CA GLY A 400 -19.53 10.86 23.02
C GLY A 400 -19.61 10.41 21.55
N GLU A 401 -20.08 11.27 20.64
CA GLU A 401 -20.07 10.97 19.20
C GLU A 401 -18.68 11.16 18.58
N PHE A 402 -18.50 10.67 17.34
CA PHE A 402 -17.24 10.72 16.62
C PHE A 402 -17.31 11.65 15.42
N LEU A 403 -16.25 12.44 15.22
CA LEU A 403 -16.09 13.30 14.04
C LEU A 403 -15.89 12.46 12.77
N SER A 404 -16.60 12.81 11.69
CA SER A 404 -16.45 12.20 10.36
C SER A 404 -16.50 13.28 9.28
N LEU A 405 -15.36 13.56 8.66
CA LEU A 405 -15.21 14.53 7.57
C LEU A 405 -14.75 13.82 6.30
N THR A 406 -15.03 14.42 5.14
CA THR A 406 -14.53 13.98 3.84
C THR A 406 -13.91 15.15 3.10
N LEU A 407 -12.60 15.08 2.84
CA LEU A 407 -11.85 16.06 2.08
C LEU A 407 -11.78 15.65 0.62
N SER A 408 -12.28 16.48 -0.29
CA SER A 408 -12.25 16.26 -1.73
C SER A 408 -11.53 17.39 -2.47
N MET A 409 -10.84 17.04 -3.56
CA MET A 409 -10.13 18.00 -4.42
C MET A 409 -10.46 17.75 -5.89
N ASN A 410 -10.51 18.80 -6.70
CA ASN A 410 -10.77 18.69 -8.14
C ASN A 410 -9.56 18.23 -8.96
N THR A 411 -8.36 18.39 -8.42
CA THR A 411 -7.08 17.98 -8.99
C THR A 411 -6.23 17.39 -7.87
N GLN A 412 -5.21 16.61 -8.22
CA GLN A 412 -4.28 16.07 -7.22
C GLN A 412 -3.52 17.24 -6.57
N GLY A 413 -3.37 17.19 -5.25
CA GLY A 413 -2.74 18.27 -4.49
C GLY A 413 -2.26 17.83 -3.12
N THR A 414 -1.67 18.76 -2.37
CA THR A 414 -1.30 18.54 -0.96
C THR A 414 -2.32 19.19 -0.04
N ALA A 415 -2.58 18.60 1.13
CA ALA A 415 -3.40 19.21 2.17
C ALA A 415 -2.90 18.98 3.59
N TYR A 416 -3.18 19.96 4.45
CA TYR A 416 -2.96 19.95 5.88
C TYR A 416 -4.25 20.35 6.59
N CYS A 417 -4.74 19.51 7.51
CA CYS A 417 -5.93 19.77 8.29
C CYS A 417 -5.61 19.82 9.79
N TYR A 418 -6.24 20.78 10.45
CA TYR A 418 -6.06 21.11 11.85
C TYR A 418 -7.42 21.14 12.53
N TYR A 419 -7.48 20.57 13.73
CA TYR A 419 -8.67 20.52 14.57
C TYR A 419 -8.43 21.34 15.83
N GLN A 420 -9.42 22.14 16.21
CA GLN A 420 -9.47 22.91 17.44
C GLN A 420 -10.65 22.43 18.29
N ASP A 421 -10.36 21.99 19.51
CA ASP A 421 -11.37 21.54 20.48
C ASP A 421 -12.07 22.71 21.19
N ALA A 422 -13.06 22.39 22.03
CA ALA A 422 -13.80 23.38 22.83
C ALA A 422 -12.93 24.10 23.88
N SER A 423 -11.75 23.55 24.20
CA SER A 423 -10.75 24.16 25.09
C SER A 423 -9.76 25.06 24.34
N SER A 424 -9.98 25.29 23.03
CA SER A 424 -9.10 26.02 22.11
C SER A 424 -7.75 25.35 21.84
N ILE A 425 -7.55 24.09 22.23
CA ILE A 425 -6.36 23.30 21.92
C ILE A 425 -6.42 22.92 20.44
N THR A 426 -5.36 23.24 19.69
CA THR A 426 -5.29 22.93 18.26
C THR A 426 -4.26 21.84 17.99
N ALA A 427 -4.62 20.86 17.17
CA ALA A 427 -3.75 19.74 16.77
C ALA A 427 -3.83 19.50 15.26
N ARG A 428 -2.73 19.02 14.66
CA ARG A 428 -2.73 18.57 13.26
C ARG A 428 -3.36 17.18 13.18
N ILE A 429 -4.43 17.06 12.39
CA ILE A 429 -5.19 15.81 12.21
C ILE A 429 -4.96 15.17 10.83
N PHE A 430 -4.39 15.92 9.88
CA PHE A 430 -3.99 15.43 8.57
C PHE A 430 -2.86 16.30 7.97
N PRO A 431 -1.82 15.73 7.34
CA PRO A 431 -1.34 14.36 7.62
C PRO A 431 -1.13 14.15 9.12
N ASN A 432 -1.14 12.90 9.58
CA ASN A 432 -0.94 12.55 10.97
C ASN A 432 -0.02 11.32 11.11
N GLN A 433 0.31 10.93 12.35
CA GLN A 433 1.19 9.78 12.60
C GLN A 433 0.69 8.44 12.05
N PHE A 434 -0.61 8.31 11.76
CA PHE A 434 -1.22 7.12 11.16
C PHE A 434 -1.36 7.24 9.62
N ARG A 435 -1.23 8.45 9.06
CA ARG A 435 -1.19 8.74 7.63
C ARG A 435 -0.32 9.98 7.39
N SER A 436 0.97 9.77 7.18
CA SER A 436 1.97 10.83 7.01
C SER A 436 1.93 11.48 5.61
N ASP A 437 1.30 10.83 4.63
CA ASP A 437 1.15 11.35 3.28
C ASP A 437 0.15 12.52 3.23
N SER A 438 0.67 13.73 2.95
CA SER A 438 -0.13 14.94 2.77
C SER A 438 -0.82 15.02 1.41
N MET A 439 -0.49 14.11 0.48
CA MET A 439 -1.03 14.10 -0.86
C MET A 439 -2.47 13.56 -0.89
N VAL A 440 -3.31 14.26 -1.64
CA VAL A 440 -4.72 13.95 -1.83
C VAL A 440 -4.96 13.82 -3.33
N PRO A 441 -5.41 12.65 -3.82
CA PRO A 441 -5.69 12.45 -5.24
C PRO A 441 -6.89 13.28 -5.70
N ALA A 442 -6.97 13.53 -7.01
CA ALA A 442 -8.16 14.15 -7.60
C ALA A 442 -9.38 13.23 -7.44
N GLY A 443 -10.53 13.78 -7.06
CA GLY A 443 -11.79 13.05 -7.02
C GLY A 443 -12.14 12.46 -5.65
N ALA A 444 -12.36 11.13 -5.59
CA ALA A 444 -13.00 10.44 -4.47
C ALA A 444 -12.36 10.81 -3.12
N GLY A 445 -13.13 11.52 -2.29
CA GLY A 445 -12.61 12.22 -1.12
C GLY A 445 -11.99 11.32 -0.05
N VAL A 446 -11.00 11.86 0.65
CA VAL A 446 -10.30 11.25 1.78
C VAL A 446 -11.12 11.47 3.05
N LYS A 447 -11.40 10.40 3.80
CA LYS A 447 -12.01 10.54 5.14
C LYS A 447 -11.02 11.13 6.14
N ILE A 448 -11.45 12.10 6.93
CA ILE A 448 -10.66 12.74 7.98
C ILE A 448 -11.49 12.71 9.29
N PRO A 449 -10.95 12.22 10.41
CA PRO A 449 -9.60 11.69 10.56
C PRO A 449 -9.39 10.33 9.85
N SER A 450 -8.15 10.04 9.44
CA SER A 450 -7.76 8.81 8.70
C SER A 450 -6.72 7.99 9.47
N GLY A 451 -6.49 6.73 9.04
CA GLY A 451 -5.49 5.84 9.62
C GLY A 451 -5.94 5.14 10.91
N GLY A 452 -7.22 4.83 11.06
CA GLY A 452 -7.77 4.22 12.29
C GLY A 452 -7.95 5.17 13.46
N PHE A 453 -7.44 6.40 13.37
CA PHE A 453 -7.68 7.46 14.34
C PHE A 453 -9.11 8.01 14.23
N ARG A 454 -9.76 8.19 15.39
CA ARG A 454 -11.09 8.80 15.49
C ARG A 454 -11.07 9.86 16.59
N ILE A 455 -11.69 11.00 16.33
CA ILE A 455 -11.88 12.06 17.33
C ILE A 455 -13.26 11.85 17.95
N ARG A 456 -13.29 11.66 19.27
CA ARG A 456 -14.53 11.56 20.07
C ARG A 456 -14.73 12.88 20.81
N PHE A 457 -15.91 13.47 20.65
CA PHE A 457 -16.25 14.71 21.35
C PHE A 457 -16.40 14.44 22.86
N ASP A 458 -15.65 15.15 23.69
CA ASP A 458 -15.62 14.95 25.15
C ASP A 458 -16.30 16.07 25.93
N LYS A 459 -16.34 17.29 25.39
CA LYS A 459 -16.95 18.47 26.02
C LYS A 459 -17.99 19.14 25.12
N PRO A 460 -19.05 19.72 25.69
CA PRO A 460 -19.94 20.59 24.94
C PRO A 460 -19.24 21.92 24.64
N GLY A 461 -19.45 22.45 23.45
CA GLY A 461 -18.85 23.71 23.02
C GLY A 461 -18.66 23.81 21.50
N PRO A 462 -18.19 24.96 21.02
CA PRO A 462 -17.82 25.14 19.63
C PRO A 462 -16.46 24.47 19.35
N GLU A 463 -16.39 23.72 18.27
CA GLU A 463 -15.17 23.10 17.79
C GLU A 463 -15.00 23.35 16.30
N ARG A 464 -13.79 23.26 15.77
CA ARG A 464 -13.53 23.65 14.38
C ARG A 464 -12.49 22.76 13.71
N VAL A 465 -12.69 22.52 12.42
CA VAL A 465 -11.67 21.93 11.55
C VAL A 465 -11.40 22.83 10.37
N ALA A 466 -10.13 23.09 10.10
CA ALA A 466 -9.70 23.79 8.90
C ALA A 466 -8.69 22.91 8.12
N CYS A 467 -8.94 22.74 6.83
CA CYS A 467 -8.01 22.17 5.87
C CYS A 467 -7.46 23.26 4.97
N ILE A 468 -6.15 23.21 4.69
CA ILE A 468 -5.44 24.05 3.74
C ILE A 468 -4.90 23.12 2.65
N GLY A 469 -5.15 23.43 1.38
CA GLY A 469 -4.68 22.61 0.25
C GLY A 469 -4.23 23.42 -0.95
N SER A 470 -3.40 22.82 -1.80
CA SER A 470 -2.93 23.42 -3.06
C SER A 470 -2.60 22.37 -4.11
N ASP A 471 -2.56 22.77 -5.38
CA ASP A 471 -2.14 21.95 -6.54
C ASP A 471 -0.62 21.66 -6.57
N ARG A 472 0.11 22.27 -5.64
CA ARG A 472 1.56 22.16 -5.44
C ARG A 472 1.86 21.84 -3.98
N GLU A 473 3.13 21.59 -3.68
CA GLU A 473 3.58 21.36 -2.31
C GLU A 473 3.40 22.60 -1.43
N LEU A 474 2.75 22.44 -0.28
CA LEU A 474 2.57 23.50 0.70
C LEU A 474 3.80 23.63 1.60
N VAL A 475 4.37 24.84 1.64
CA VAL A 475 5.43 25.20 2.59
C VAL A 475 4.84 25.31 3.99
N VAL A 476 5.18 24.36 4.86
CA VAL A 476 4.74 24.36 6.27
C VAL A 476 5.41 25.52 7.03
N PRO A 477 4.62 26.37 7.74
CA PRO A 477 5.15 27.44 8.58
C PRO A 477 6.21 26.95 9.56
N GLY A 478 7.27 27.74 9.78
CA GLY A 478 8.41 27.37 10.62
C GLY A 478 8.03 26.98 12.06
N SER A 479 7.01 27.63 12.62
CA SER A 479 6.40 27.34 13.93
C SER A 479 5.80 25.93 14.04
N LEU A 480 5.46 25.30 12.91
CA LEU A 480 4.82 23.99 12.84
C LEU A 480 5.75 22.89 12.32
N ARG A 481 7.00 23.23 11.92
CA ARG A 481 7.99 22.25 11.48
C ARG A 481 8.47 21.42 12.66
N GLY A 482 8.44 20.10 12.52
CA GLY A 482 8.83 19.16 13.57
C GLY A 482 7.81 19.04 14.72
N ALA A 483 6.67 19.72 14.64
CA ALA A 483 5.59 19.53 15.60
C ALA A 483 5.02 18.10 15.47
N ARG A 484 4.81 17.44 16.61
CA ARG A 484 4.21 16.10 16.66
C ARG A 484 2.73 16.17 16.26
N ASP A 485 2.33 15.23 15.43
CA ASP A 485 0.92 15.06 15.04
C ASP A 485 0.07 14.70 16.25
N LEU A 486 -1.23 15.05 16.18
CA LEU A 486 -2.22 14.75 17.22
C LEU A 486 -1.85 15.25 18.64
N SER A 487 -0.84 16.11 18.74
CA SER A 487 -0.40 16.74 19.97
C SER A 487 -0.77 18.23 19.96
N PRO A 488 -0.96 18.85 21.14
CA PRO A 488 -1.20 20.29 21.23
C PRO A 488 -0.10 21.08 20.51
N LEU A 489 -0.49 21.92 19.55
CA LEU A 489 0.41 22.80 18.82
C LEU A 489 0.57 24.13 19.57
N PRO A 490 1.77 24.77 19.51
CA PRO A 490 2.02 26.06 20.16
C PRO A 490 1.43 27.22 19.34
N VAL A 491 0.13 27.20 19.09
CA VAL A 491 -0.61 28.18 18.28
C VAL A 491 -1.86 28.66 19.03
N ARG A 492 -2.33 29.87 18.69
CA ARG A 492 -3.50 30.46 19.38
C ARG A 492 -4.83 29.89 18.89
N SER A 493 -4.94 29.61 17.59
CA SER A 493 -6.16 29.09 16.99
C SER A 493 -5.89 28.46 15.63
N VAL A 494 -6.90 27.78 15.09
CA VAL A 494 -6.86 27.26 13.72
C VAL A 494 -6.77 28.38 12.67
N ASP A 495 -7.32 29.56 12.96
CA ASP A 495 -7.27 30.74 12.08
C ASP A 495 -5.85 31.31 11.96
N ASP A 496 -5.10 31.29 13.06
CA ASP A 496 -3.68 31.71 13.10
C ASP A 496 -2.84 30.81 12.18
N ILE A 497 -3.06 29.49 12.24
CA ILE A 497 -2.41 28.53 11.32
C ILE A 497 -2.75 28.85 9.87
N VAL A 498 -4.03 29.05 9.55
CA VAL A 498 -4.48 29.38 8.19
C VAL A 498 -3.84 30.67 7.69
N GLY A 499 -3.72 31.69 8.55
CA GLY A 499 -3.02 32.93 8.26
C GLY A 499 -1.55 32.70 7.91
N GLN A 500 -0.84 31.92 8.72
CA GLN A 500 0.58 31.57 8.49
C GLN A 500 0.77 30.78 7.19
N TYR A 501 -0.13 29.86 6.87
CA TYR A 501 -0.09 29.13 5.59
C TYR A 501 -0.31 30.05 4.39
N ARG A 502 -1.27 30.99 4.47
CA ARG A 502 -1.53 31.94 3.37
C ARG A 502 -0.37 32.88 3.09
N GLN A 503 0.38 33.28 4.12
CA GLN A 503 1.58 34.11 3.96
C GLN A 503 2.67 33.40 3.16
N ASN A 504 2.91 32.12 3.45
CA ASN A 504 3.93 31.32 2.76
C ASN A 504 3.44 30.70 1.45
N ASN A 505 2.13 30.55 1.28
CA ASN A 505 1.48 29.86 0.17
C ASN A 505 0.29 30.68 -0.35
N PRO A 506 0.52 31.74 -1.16
CA PRO A 506 -0.54 32.63 -1.64
C PRO A 506 -1.57 31.92 -2.56
N SER A 507 -1.21 30.77 -3.14
CA SER A 507 -2.11 29.93 -3.95
C SER A 507 -2.85 28.85 -3.16
N ALA A 508 -2.75 28.83 -1.83
CA ALA A 508 -3.43 27.84 -0.99
C ALA A 508 -4.93 28.17 -0.84
N VAL A 509 -5.76 27.14 -0.97
CA VAL A 509 -7.20 27.20 -0.73
C VAL A 509 -7.49 26.65 0.66
N THR A 510 -8.39 27.30 1.39
CA THR A 510 -8.82 26.85 2.72
C THR A 510 -10.28 26.40 2.69
N SER A 511 -10.59 25.30 3.37
CA SER A 511 -11.96 24.86 3.64
C SER A 511 -12.12 24.62 5.14
N MET A 512 -13.18 25.16 5.74
CA MET A 512 -13.43 25.10 7.18
C MET A 512 -14.80 24.52 7.48
N VAL A 513 -14.91 23.84 8.61
CA VAL A 513 -16.15 23.32 9.16
C VAL A 513 -16.24 23.73 10.63
N ASP A 514 -17.30 24.48 10.96
CA ASP A 514 -17.64 24.85 12.33
C ASP A 514 -18.61 23.82 12.92
N ILE A 515 -18.22 23.25 14.05
CA ILE A 515 -18.90 22.14 14.71
C ILE A 515 -19.51 22.64 16.02
N THR A 516 -20.76 22.25 16.28
CA THR A 516 -21.42 22.53 17.57
C THR A 516 -21.61 21.24 18.34
N VAL A 517 -21.00 21.11 19.52
CA VAL A 517 -21.19 19.95 20.40
C VAL A 517 -22.16 20.31 21.53
N SER A 518 -23.30 19.61 21.61
CA SER A 518 -24.28 19.76 22.69
C SER A 518 -24.08 18.72 23.79
N GLN A 519 -24.53 19.02 25.02
CA GLN A 519 -24.69 17.99 26.04
C GLN A 519 -25.75 16.95 25.61
N GLN A 520 -25.67 15.76 26.20
CA GLN A 520 -26.48 14.60 25.81
C GLN A 520 -27.97 14.80 26.07
#